data_AF-A0A354DEQ5-F1
#
_entry.id   AF-A0A354DEQ5-F1
#
_cell.length_a   1.000
_cell.length_b   1.000
_cell.length_c   1.000
_cell.angle_alpha   90.00
_cell.angle_beta   90.00
_cell.angle_gamma   90.00
#
_symmetry.space_group_name_H-M   'P 1'
#
loop_
_entity.id
_entity.type
_entity.pdbx_description
1 polymer ?
#
loop_
_entity_poly.entity_id
_entity_poly.type
_entity_poly.pdbx_seq_one_letter_code
_entity_poly.pdbx_strand_id
1 'polypeptide(L)' 'KGSIMKLGEVAEAHQVSTVSSGSIALDIALGVGGYPRGRIIEIYGPE' A
#
# COMPACT_ATOMS: atom_id res chain seq x y z
N LYS A 1 -14.51 22.23 6.13
CA LYS A 1 -13.56 22.62 5.06
C LYS A 1 -12.56 21.48 4.92
N GLY A 2 -12.57 20.73 3.82
CA GLY A 2 -11.68 19.55 3.63
C GLY A 2 -12.32 18.35 2.93
N SER A 3 -13.58 18.43 2.51
CA SER A 3 -14.32 17.32 1.89
C SER A 3 -13.91 17.00 0.45
N ILE A 4 -13.04 17.81 -0.16
CA ILE A 4 -12.51 17.63 -1.51
C ILE A 4 -11.01 17.92 -1.46
N MET A 5 -10.21 16.98 -1.95
CA MET A 5 -8.76 17.12 -2.15
C MET A 5 -8.46 16.92 -3.64
N LYS A 6 -7.52 17.69 -4.19
CA LYS A 6 -7.08 17.46 -5.56
C LYS A 6 -6.22 16.20 -5.61
N LEU A 7 -6.50 15.33 -6.58
CA LEU A 7 -5.67 14.17 -6.88
C LEU A 7 -4.24 14.67 -7.20
N GLY A 8 -3.26 14.25 -6.38
CA GLY A 8 -1.85 14.64 -6.52
C GLY A 8 -1.35 15.68 -5.51
N GLU A 9 -2.25 16.40 -4.82
CA GLU A 9 -1.87 17.44 -3.83
C GLU A 9 -1.19 16.85 -2.58
N VAL A 10 -1.36 15.55 -2.35
CA VAL A 10 -0.85 14.81 -1.17
C VAL A 10 0.09 13.66 -1.58
N ALA A 11 0.50 13.59 -2.85
CA ALA A 11 1.28 12.45 -3.36
C ALA A 11 2.70 12.35 -2.77
N GLU A 12 3.29 13.47 -2.35
CA GLU A 12 4.67 13.50 -1.83
C GLU A 12 4.78 13.25 -0.31
N ALA A 13 3.67 13.33 0.45
CA ALA A 13 3.73 13.46 1.92
C ALA A 13 3.44 12.18 2.72
N HIS A 14 3.11 11.06 2.08
CA HIS A 14 2.79 9.83 2.81
C HIS A 14 3.79 8.73 2.50
N GLN A 15 4.83 8.64 3.33
CA GLN A 15 5.56 7.39 3.49
C GLN A 15 4.54 6.30 3.87
N VAL A 16 4.27 5.40 2.92
CA VAL A 16 3.29 4.33 3.11
C VAL A 16 3.91 3.34 4.09
N SER A 17 3.42 3.34 5.33
CA SER A 17 3.81 2.31 6.28
C SER A 17 3.31 0.94 5.79
N THR A 18 4.19 -0.05 5.84
CA THR A 18 3.91 -1.41 5.35
C THR A 18 4.15 -2.46 6.43
N VAL A 19 3.60 -3.66 6.21
CA VAL A 19 3.86 -4.88 6.97
C VAL A 19 4.41 -5.92 5.99
N SER A 20 5.54 -6.55 6.30
CA SER A 20 6.14 -7.57 5.42
C SER A 20 5.15 -8.70 5.13
N SER A 21 5.15 -9.18 3.89
CA SER A 21 4.36 -10.32 3.45
C SER A 21 4.90 -11.66 3.97
N GLY A 22 6.09 -11.66 4.58
CA GLY A 22 6.85 -12.88 4.95
C GLY A 22 7.63 -13.50 3.79
N SER A 23 7.57 -12.91 2.58
CA SER A 23 8.33 -13.34 1.41
C SER A 23 9.07 -12.15 0.83
N ILE A 24 10.41 -12.22 0.83
CA ILE A 24 11.29 -11.16 0.32
C ILE A 24 10.97 -10.87 -1.16
N ALA A 25 10.72 -11.91 -1.95
CA ALA A 25 10.40 -11.76 -3.36
C ALA A 25 9.09 -10.99 -3.57
N LEU A 26 8.07 -11.27 -2.74
CA LEU A 26 6.78 -10.59 -2.84
C LEU A 26 6.86 -9.14 -2.33
N ASP A 27 7.57 -8.90 -1.23
CA ASP A 27 7.78 -7.54 -0.70
C ASP A 27 8.47 -6.63 -1.72
N ILE A 28 9.44 -7.16 -2.47
CA ILE A 28 10.11 -6.45 -3.57
C ILE A 28 9.13 -6.23 -4.73
N ALA A 29 8.37 -7.26 -5.15
CA ALA A 29 7.42 -7.17 -6.26
C ALA A 29 6.30 -6.16 -6.00
N LEU A 30 5.88 -5.98 -4.75
CA LEU A 30 4.89 -4.96 -4.35
C LEU A 30 5.42 -3.53 -4.48
N GLY A 31 6.75 -3.33 -4.60
CA GLY A 31 7.39 -2.01 -4.79
C GLY A 31 7.38 -1.08 -3.58
N VAL A 32 6.53 -1.36 -2.59
CA VAL A 32 6.41 -0.60 -1.32
C VAL A 32 6.93 -1.38 -0.11
N GLY A 33 7.50 -2.58 -0.33
CA GLY A 33 8.12 -3.38 0.73
C GLY A 33 7.13 -4.15 1.62
N GLY A 34 5.91 -4.42 1.14
CA GLY A 34 4.91 -5.24 1.84
C GLY A 34 3.49 -4.72 1.75
N TYR A 35 2.61 -5.21 2.62
CA TYR A 35 1.20 -4.81 2.65
C TYR A 35 1.03 -3.42 3.26
N PRO A 36 0.41 -2.46 2.56
CA PRO A 36 0.24 -1.11 3.05
C PRO A 36 -0.80 -1.03 4.18
N ARG A 37 -0.43 -0.39 5.28
CA ARG A 37 -1.33 -0.20 6.43
C ARG A 37 -2.48 0.73 6.08
N GLY A 38 -3.63 0.50 6.72
CA GLY A 38 -4.84 1.30 6.53
C GLY A 38 -5.51 1.10 5.16
N ARG A 39 -5.18 0.01 4.46
CA ARG A 39 -5.77 -0.36 3.17
C ARG A 39 -6.35 -1.76 3.24
N ILE A 40 -7.32 -2.00 2.36
CA ILE A 40 -7.89 -3.34 2.14
C ILE A 40 -7.03 -4.02 1.08
N ILE A 41 -6.67 -5.27 1.33
CA ILE A 41 -5.91 -6.12 0.42
C ILE A 41 -6.76 -7.34 0.11
N GLU A 42 -6.88 -7.66 -1.18
CA GLU A 42 -7.55 -8.87 -1.67
C GLU A 42 -6.49 -9.88 -2.11
N ILE A 43 -6.59 -11.11 -1.62
CA ILE A 43 -5.75 -12.24 -2.01
C ILE A 43 -6.68 -13.33 -2.52
N TYR A 44 -6.46 -13.78 -3.74
CA TYR A 44 -7.26 -14.83 -4.38
C TYR A 44 -6.34 -15.89 -4.97
N GLY A 45 -6.86 -17.10 -5.08
CA GLY A 45 -6.15 -18.25 -5.64
C GLY A 45 -7.04 -19.48 -5.67
N PRO A 46 -6.60 -20.54 -6.36
CA PRO A 46 -7.20 -21.86 -6.20
C PRO A 46 -7.10 -22.32 -4.73
N GLU A 47 -7.92 -23.31 -4.38
CA GLU A 47 -7.72 -24.08 -3.14
C GLU A 47 -6.35 -24.78 -3.13
#